data_AF-A0A4Q9QWS3-F1
#
_entry.id   AF-A0A4Q9QWS3-F1
#
_cell.length_a   1.000
_cell.length_b   1.000
_cell.length_c   1.000
_cell.angle_alpha   90.00
_cell.angle_beta   90.00
_cell.angle_gamma   90.00
#
_symmetry.space_group_name_H-M   'P 1'
#
loop_
_entity.id
_entity.type
_entity.pdbx_description
1 polymer ?
#
loop_
_entity_poly.entity_id
_entity_poly.type
_entity_poly.pdbx_seq_one_letter_code
_entity_poly.pdbx_strand_id
1 'polypeptide(L)'
;MLTGVTTSGGSGTNAGSYLLTASGSDGNYALTFVDGVLSIDKAALTVTANDATKTYDGLAWSGGNGVRFEGFVDSEDATVLDGQLEYGGSSQGAVQAGDYLIGLSGLASDNYAIAYLDGRLLIESSPGNGRSPSLPDGLAAGHIERPVRQYEREQLLLVGMAGTGAARQGRMADLPLQVEENLVRLDE
;
A
#
# COMPACT_ATOMS: atom_id res chain seq x y z
N MET A 1 -13.13 -12.08 67.10
CA MET A 1 -12.82 -11.33 65.87
C MET A 1 -11.37 -11.59 65.56
N LEU A 2 -11.02 -11.97 64.32
CA LEU A 2 -9.65 -12.24 63.93
C LEU A 2 -8.94 -10.90 63.72
N THR A 3 -8.16 -10.43 64.69
CA THR A 3 -7.58 -9.08 64.68
C THR A 3 -6.08 -9.05 64.35
N GLY A 4 -5.47 -10.21 64.12
CA GLY A 4 -4.03 -10.37 63.88
C GLY A 4 -3.65 -10.69 62.43
N VAL A 5 -4.58 -10.55 61.48
CA VAL A 5 -4.32 -10.80 60.05
C VAL A 5 -4.14 -9.50 59.30
N THR A 6 -3.09 -9.45 58.48
CA THR A 6 -2.75 -8.31 57.62
C THR A 6 -2.46 -8.78 56.20
N THR A 7 -2.72 -7.91 55.23
CA THR A 7 -2.35 -8.13 53.82
C THR A 7 -1.23 -7.19 53.42
N SER A 8 -0.32 -7.65 52.55
CA SER A 8 0.77 -6.86 51.99
C SER A 8 0.95 -7.15 50.51
N GLY A 9 1.29 -6.13 49.73
CA GLY A 9 1.41 -6.21 48.28
C GLY A 9 0.08 -5.97 47.55
N GLY A 10 -0.05 -6.51 46.34
CA GLY A 10 -1.26 -6.38 45.51
C GLY A 10 -1.54 -4.95 45.05
N SER A 11 -0.50 -4.13 44.90
CA SER A 11 -0.63 -2.74 44.44
C SER A 11 0.34 -2.47 43.29
N GLY A 12 -0.13 -1.78 42.26
CA GLY A 12 0.66 -1.37 41.11
C GLY A 12 -0.16 -0.45 40.21
N THR A 13 0.52 0.32 39.36
CA THR A 13 -0.11 1.18 38.34
C THR A 13 0.24 0.75 36.92
N ASN A 14 1.43 0.17 36.74
CA ASN A 14 1.91 -0.34 35.47
C ASN A 14 1.33 -1.72 35.16
N ALA A 15 1.38 -2.13 33.90
CA ALA A 15 1.01 -3.48 33.52
C ALA A 15 1.96 -4.50 34.17
N GLY A 16 1.40 -5.62 34.64
CA GLY A 16 2.17 -6.64 35.32
C GLY A 16 1.37 -7.45 36.32
N SER A 17 2.09 -8.31 37.04
CA SER A 17 1.54 -9.21 38.06
C SER A 17 2.09 -8.84 39.43
N TYR A 18 1.20 -8.52 40.37
CA TYR A 18 1.54 -8.05 41.70
C TYR A 18 1.04 -9.04 42.75
N LEU A 19 1.98 -9.66 43.46
CA LEU A 19 1.67 -10.63 44.52
C LEU A 19 0.97 -9.94 45.69
N LEU A 20 -0.13 -10.51 46.15
CA LEU A 20 -0.86 -10.10 47.35
C LEU A 20 -0.76 -11.23 48.38
N THR A 21 -0.04 -10.95 49.45
CA THR A 21 0.20 -11.92 50.53
C THR A 21 -0.68 -11.57 51.73
N ALA A 22 -1.22 -12.59 52.38
CA ALA A 22 -1.90 -12.46 53.67
C ALA A 22 -1.10 -13.20 54.73
N SER A 23 -0.98 -12.61 55.91
CA SER A 23 -0.25 -13.23 57.03
C SER A 23 -0.85 -12.82 58.36
N GLY A 24 -0.65 -13.65 59.37
CA GLY A 24 -1.17 -13.41 60.71
C GLY A 24 -1.17 -14.66 61.57
N SER A 25 -1.62 -14.49 62.81
CA SER A 25 -1.79 -15.61 63.75
C SER A 25 -3.01 -15.37 64.63
N ASP A 26 -3.59 -16.46 65.13
CA ASP A 26 -4.66 -16.45 66.11
C ASP A 26 -4.40 -17.52 67.18
N GLY A 27 -4.84 -17.27 68.41
CA GLY A 27 -4.61 -18.17 69.54
C GLY A 27 -5.50 -19.41 69.56
N ASN A 28 -6.65 -19.36 68.86
CA ASN A 28 -7.67 -20.43 68.89
C ASN A 28 -7.74 -21.20 67.56
N TYR A 29 -7.20 -20.66 66.48
CA TYR A 29 -7.26 -21.27 65.15
C TYR A 29 -5.89 -21.40 64.51
N ALA A 30 -5.64 -22.52 63.85
CA ALA A 30 -4.55 -22.65 62.89
C ALA A 30 -4.97 -21.98 61.58
N LEU A 31 -4.28 -20.89 61.21
CA LEU A 31 -4.56 -20.15 59.99
C LEU A 31 -3.70 -20.68 58.84
N THR A 32 -4.30 -20.79 57.67
CA THR A 32 -3.59 -21.05 56.41
C THR A 32 -3.89 -19.91 55.45
N PHE A 33 -2.87 -19.48 54.72
CA PHE A 33 -2.97 -18.37 53.78
C PHE A 33 -2.65 -18.86 52.38
N VAL A 34 -3.38 -18.34 51.41
CA VAL A 34 -3.13 -18.55 50.00
C VAL A 34 -2.90 -17.18 49.40
N ASP A 35 -1.79 -17.04 48.69
CA ASP A 35 -1.47 -15.77 48.05
C ASP A 35 -2.43 -15.49 46.89
N GLY A 36 -2.85 -14.23 46.80
CA GLY A 36 -3.57 -13.69 45.66
C GLY A 36 -2.61 -13.01 44.68
N VAL A 37 -3.12 -12.68 43.51
CA VAL A 37 -2.39 -11.93 42.49
C VAL A 37 -3.31 -10.85 41.93
N LEU A 38 -2.82 -9.61 41.87
CA LEU A 38 -3.40 -8.54 41.05
C LEU A 38 -2.71 -8.56 39.69
N SER A 39 -3.48 -8.81 38.63
CA SER A 39 -3.01 -8.68 37.24
C SER A 39 -3.49 -7.35 36.68
N ILE A 40 -2.56 -6.57 36.12
CA ILE A 40 -2.84 -5.35 35.38
C ILE A 40 -2.45 -5.61 33.94
N ASP A 41 -3.44 -5.62 33.05
CA ASP A 41 -3.20 -5.82 31.62
C ASP A 41 -2.68 -4.53 30.98
N LYS A 42 -1.95 -4.66 29.87
CA LYS A 42 -1.52 -3.51 29.08
C LYS A 42 -2.74 -2.76 28.51
N ALA A 43 -2.67 -1.44 28.51
CA ALA A 43 -3.66 -0.61 27.84
C ALA A 43 -3.53 -0.73 26.32
N ALA A 44 -4.63 -0.70 25.58
CA ALA A 44 -4.58 -0.73 24.12
C ALA A 44 -4.19 0.65 23.57
N LEU A 45 -3.19 0.70 22.69
CA LEU A 45 -2.78 1.92 21.99
C LEU A 45 -2.80 1.68 20.48
N THR A 46 -3.48 2.52 19.74
CA THR A 46 -3.51 2.47 18.27
C THR A 46 -2.68 3.60 17.69
N VAL A 47 -1.75 3.26 16.80
CA VAL A 47 -0.93 4.23 16.06
C VAL A 47 -1.31 4.14 14.60
N THR A 48 -1.87 5.22 14.06
CA THR A 48 -2.34 5.26 12.67
C THR A 48 -1.45 6.17 11.84
N ALA A 49 -0.95 5.67 10.70
CA ALA A 49 -0.28 6.50 9.72
C ALA A 49 -1.28 7.43 9.03
N ASN A 50 -0.90 8.68 8.84
CA ASN A 50 -1.73 9.60 8.09
C ASN A 50 -1.58 9.34 6.58
N ASP A 51 -2.70 9.48 5.86
CA ASP A 51 -2.71 9.40 4.41
C ASP A 51 -1.91 10.54 3.79
N ALA A 52 -1.38 10.29 2.59
CA ALA A 52 -0.57 11.22 1.83
C ALA A 52 -0.97 11.19 0.35
N THR A 53 -0.78 12.32 -0.33
CA THR A 53 -0.92 12.41 -1.78
C THR A 53 0.30 13.11 -2.36
N LYS A 54 0.77 12.62 -3.51
CA LYS A 54 1.90 13.20 -4.25
C LYS A 54 1.60 13.17 -5.74
N THR A 55 1.96 14.23 -6.47
CA THR A 55 1.98 14.19 -7.94
C THR A 55 3.26 13.52 -8.43
N TYR A 56 3.15 12.66 -9.44
CA TYR A 56 4.28 11.99 -10.07
C TYR A 56 5.37 12.99 -10.53
N ASP A 57 6.55 12.86 -9.94
CA ASP A 57 7.75 13.66 -10.24
C ASP A 57 8.96 12.79 -10.63
N GLY A 58 8.76 11.48 -10.72
CA GLY A 58 9.83 10.50 -11.01
C GLY A 58 10.77 10.20 -9.85
N LEU A 59 10.50 10.73 -8.64
CA LEU A 59 11.28 10.45 -7.45
C LEU A 59 10.57 9.46 -6.53
N ALA A 60 11.36 8.57 -5.92
CA ALA A 60 10.86 7.59 -4.96
C ALA A 60 10.31 8.27 -3.69
N TRP A 61 9.18 7.78 -3.20
CA TRP A 61 8.66 8.15 -1.89
C TRP A 61 9.47 7.49 -0.77
N SER A 62 9.68 8.23 0.31
CA SER A 62 10.31 7.74 1.54
C SER A 62 9.71 8.44 2.76
N GLY A 63 9.47 7.69 3.83
CA GLY A 63 8.83 8.18 5.05
C GLY A 63 7.30 8.12 4.99
N GLY A 64 6.64 9.06 5.66
CA GLY A 64 5.18 9.16 5.71
C GLY A 64 4.70 10.58 5.98
N ASN A 65 3.42 10.74 6.31
CA ASN A 65 2.77 12.04 6.53
C ASN A 65 2.41 12.31 8.01
N GLY A 66 3.26 11.82 8.92
CA GLY A 66 2.98 11.84 10.35
C GLY A 66 2.07 10.69 10.78
N VAL A 67 1.81 10.66 12.09
CA VAL A 67 0.98 9.64 12.73
C VAL A 67 0.03 10.27 13.74
N ARG A 68 -1.04 9.55 14.07
CA ARG A 68 -1.94 9.85 15.18
C ARG A 68 -1.93 8.71 16.18
N PHE A 69 -1.98 9.06 17.46
CA PHE A 69 -2.03 8.10 18.57
C PHE A 69 -3.39 8.20 19.26
N GLU A 70 -4.00 7.05 19.54
CA GLU A 70 -5.27 6.95 20.25
C GLU A 70 -5.17 5.86 21.31
N GLY A 71 -5.58 6.17 22.54
CA GLY A 71 -5.60 5.22 23.65
C GLY A 71 -4.65 5.52 24.82
N PHE A 72 -3.92 6.64 24.80
CA PHE A 72 -3.18 7.08 26.00
C PHE A 72 -4.13 7.31 27.18
N VAL A 73 -3.74 6.82 28.34
CA VAL A 73 -4.45 7.01 29.62
C VAL A 73 -3.80 8.15 30.40
N ASP A 74 -4.50 8.66 31.42
CA ASP A 74 -3.94 9.62 32.39
C ASP A 74 -3.25 10.87 31.82
N SER A 75 -3.67 11.31 30.63
CA SER A 75 -3.06 12.43 29.88
C SER A 75 -1.60 12.19 29.49
N GLU A 76 -1.18 10.92 29.41
CA GLU A 76 0.10 10.51 28.84
C GLU A 76 0.17 10.82 27.33
N ASP A 77 1.39 10.78 26.80
CA ASP A 77 1.67 11.02 25.39
C ASP A 77 2.79 10.10 24.87
N ALA A 78 3.22 10.29 23.63
CA ALA A 78 4.22 9.44 22.97
C ALA A 78 5.59 9.37 23.67
N THR A 79 5.87 10.22 24.68
CA THR A 79 7.10 10.16 25.47
C THR A 79 7.18 8.94 26.39
N VAL A 80 6.05 8.27 26.68
CA VAL A 80 6.00 7.03 27.48
C VAL A 80 6.29 5.77 26.65
N LEU A 81 6.51 5.93 25.35
CA LEU A 81 6.83 4.84 24.44
C LEU A 81 8.34 4.74 24.23
N ASP A 82 8.80 3.51 24.11
CA ASP A 82 10.18 3.18 23.77
C ASP A 82 10.30 2.83 22.28
N GLY A 83 11.54 2.65 21.83
CA GLY A 83 11.85 2.32 20.44
C GLY A 83 11.85 3.55 19.54
N GLN A 84 11.85 3.33 18.23
CA GLN A 84 11.85 4.39 17.22
C GLN A 84 10.76 4.08 16.20
N LEU A 85 9.95 5.08 15.87
CA LEU A 85 8.89 4.92 14.87
C LEU A 85 9.53 4.76 13.48
N GLU A 86 9.22 3.65 12.82
CA GLU A 86 9.69 3.34 11.48
C GLU A 86 8.52 3.33 10.49
N TYR A 87 8.71 4.03 9.36
CA TYR A 87 7.77 3.99 8.23
C TYR A 87 8.16 2.87 7.27
N GLY A 88 7.17 2.11 6.84
CA GLY A 88 7.30 0.97 5.95
C GLY A 88 6.14 0.87 4.96
N GLY A 89 5.82 -0.36 4.55
CA GLY A 89 4.77 -0.65 3.58
C GLY A 89 5.20 -0.46 2.13
N SER A 90 4.26 -0.67 1.20
CA SER A 90 4.52 -0.61 -0.25
C SER A 90 4.79 0.81 -0.76
N SER A 91 4.55 1.84 0.07
CA SER A 91 4.87 3.23 -0.25
C SER A 91 6.37 3.51 -0.30
N GLN A 92 7.20 2.78 0.46
CA GLN A 92 8.63 3.03 0.50
C GLN A 92 9.28 2.62 -0.83
N GLY A 93 9.89 3.59 -1.53
CA GLY A 93 10.45 3.37 -2.86
C GLY A 93 9.43 3.50 -4.00
N ALA A 94 8.16 3.81 -3.72
CA ALA A 94 7.14 3.97 -4.75
C ALA A 94 7.45 5.19 -5.63
N VAL A 95 7.50 4.98 -6.93
CA VAL A 95 7.74 6.04 -7.94
C VAL A 95 6.55 6.22 -8.86
N GLN A 96 5.92 5.12 -9.26
CA GLN A 96 4.86 5.13 -10.27
C GLN A 96 3.55 5.66 -9.68
N ALA A 97 2.66 6.15 -10.56
CA ALA A 97 1.31 6.51 -10.16
C ALA A 97 0.55 5.27 -9.66
N GLY A 98 -0.19 5.41 -8.56
CA GLY A 98 -0.91 4.31 -7.93
C GLY A 98 -1.20 4.54 -6.45
N ASP A 99 -1.83 3.53 -5.85
CA ASP A 99 -2.18 3.48 -4.44
C ASP A 99 -1.23 2.54 -3.68
N TYR A 100 -0.64 3.05 -2.62
CA TYR A 100 0.35 2.36 -1.81
C TYR A 100 0.00 2.46 -0.32
N LEU A 101 0.44 1.48 0.47
CA LEU A 101 0.25 1.49 1.92
C LEU A 101 1.45 2.11 2.62
N ILE A 102 1.17 2.98 3.58
CA ILE A 102 2.13 3.54 4.53
C ILE A 102 2.02 2.72 5.81
N GLY A 103 2.96 1.79 5.98
CA GLY A 103 3.03 0.95 7.17
C GLY A 103 3.80 1.63 8.29
N LEU A 104 3.57 1.18 9.53
CA LEU A 104 4.27 1.64 10.73
C LEU A 104 4.81 0.46 11.54
N SER A 105 5.93 0.67 12.23
CA SER A 105 6.49 -0.31 13.16
C SER A 105 7.50 0.35 14.13
N GLY A 106 8.12 -0.45 14.99
CA GLY A 106 9.33 -0.07 15.74
C GLY A 106 9.13 0.55 17.13
N LEU A 107 7.89 0.84 17.53
CA LEU A 107 7.58 1.30 18.89
C LEU A 107 7.33 0.12 19.84
N ALA A 108 7.66 0.33 21.11
CA ALA A 108 7.45 -0.62 22.19
C ALA A 108 6.93 0.09 23.45
N SER A 109 6.32 -0.66 24.35
CA SER A 109 5.96 -0.18 25.68
C SER A 109 5.70 -1.35 26.63
N ASP A 110 6.06 -1.18 27.90
CA ASP A 110 5.70 -2.10 28.96
C ASP A 110 4.24 -1.96 29.38
N ASN A 111 3.65 -0.77 29.22
CA ASN A 111 2.29 -0.48 29.67
C ASN A 111 1.24 -0.53 28.55
N TYR A 112 1.67 -0.44 27.29
CA TYR A 112 0.76 -0.41 26.14
C TYR A 112 0.93 -1.61 25.21
N ALA A 113 -0.20 -2.20 24.80
CA ALA A 113 -0.31 -3.11 23.69
C ALA A 113 -0.54 -2.28 22.41
N ILE A 114 0.54 -2.10 21.64
CA ILE A 114 0.55 -1.21 20.47
C ILE A 114 0.04 -1.96 19.24
N ALA A 115 -0.98 -1.40 18.58
CA ALA A 115 -1.49 -1.82 17.29
C ALA A 115 -1.25 -0.73 16.24
N TYR A 116 -0.87 -1.14 15.03
CA TYR A 116 -0.63 -0.23 13.91
C TYR A 116 -1.76 -0.29 12.90
N LEU A 117 -2.19 0.88 12.44
CA LEU A 117 -3.08 1.03 11.30
C LEU A 117 -2.35 1.74 10.17
N ASP A 118 -2.34 1.10 9.01
CA ASP A 118 -1.69 1.62 7.82
C ASP A 118 -2.45 2.85 7.29
N GLY A 119 -1.68 3.82 6.80
CA GLY A 119 -2.18 4.92 6.00
C GLY A 119 -2.07 4.60 4.51
N ARG A 120 -2.57 5.51 3.67
CA ARG A 120 -2.54 5.39 2.21
C ARG A 120 -1.72 6.51 1.58
N LEU A 121 -0.79 6.14 0.70
CA LEU A 121 -0.14 7.06 -0.24
C LEU A 121 -0.82 6.94 -1.61
N LEU A 122 -1.33 8.05 -2.14
CA LEU A 122 -1.76 8.16 -3.53
C LEU A 122 -0.70 8.93 -4.34
N ILE A 123 -0.12 8.28 -5.35
CA ILE A 123 0.70 8.96 -6.35
C ILE A 123 -0.18 9.24 -7.59
N GLU A 124 -0.51 10.50 -7.79
CA GLU A 124 -1.31 10.95 -8.93
C GLU A 124 -0.45 11.02 -10.20
N SER A 125 -1.02 10.60 -11.33
CA SER A 125 -0.35 10.79 -12.63
C SER A 125 -0.15 12.27 -12.91
N SER A 126 1.05 12.65 -13.36
CA SER A 126 1.32 14.04 -13.75
C SER A 126 0.48 14.39 -14.97
N PRO A 127 -0.30 15.50 -14.94
CA PRO A 127 -1.02 15.98 -16.11
C PRO A 127 0.00 16.55 -17.11
N GLY A 128 0.62 15.70 -17.93
CA GLY A 128 1.67 16.20 -18.84
C GLY A 128 2.37 15.26 -19.81
N ASN A 129 2.25 13.93 -19.72
CA ASN A 129 2.93 13.02 -20.66
C ASN A 129 2.03 12.48 -21.79
N GLY A 130 1.08 13.29 -22.25
CA GLY A 130 0.62 13.19 -23.62
C GLY A 130 1.68 13.81 -24.51
N ARG A 131 2.62 13.01 -25.04
CA ARG A 131 3.50 13.47 -26.12
C ARG A 131 2.60 13.90 -27.28
N SER A 132 2.32 15.20 -27.41
CA SER A 132 2.03 15.76 -28.74
C SER A 132 3.26 15.45 -29.58
N PRO A 133 3.14 14.70 -30.70
CA PRO A 133 4.27 14.53 -31.59
C PRO A 133 4.71 15.92 -32.03
N SER A 134 5.90 16.36 -31.63
CA SER A 134 6.52 17.53 -32.24
C SER A 134 6.66 17.23 -33.72
N LEU A 135 5.94 17.98 -34.57
CA LEU A 135 6.14 17.92 -36.01
C LEU A 135 7.63 18.13 -36.29
N PRO A 136 8.28 17.28 -37.11
CA PRO A 136 9.66 17.53 -37.52
C PRO A 136 9.74 18.87 -38.24
N ASP A 137 10.78 19.66 -37.91
CA ASP A 137 11.06 20.94 -38.55
C ASP A 137 11.13 20.76 -40.08
N GLY A 138 10.27 21.46 -40.83
CA GLY A 138 10.46 21.60 -42.27
C GLY A 138 9.23 21.60 -43.20
N LEU A 139 7.99 21.50 -42.73
CA LEU A 139 6.83 21.62 -43.63
C LEU A 139 6.17 23.00 -43.46
N ALA A 140 6.65 23.96 -44.26
CA ALA A 140 5.98 25.24 -44.45
C ALA A 140 4.50 25.01 -44.81
N ALA A 141 3.61 25.81 -44.21
CA ALA A 141 2.18 25.80 -44.47
C ALA A 141 1.90 25.92 -45.98
N GLY A 142 1.55 24.81 -46.63
CA GLY A 142 1.23 24.79 -48.06
C GLY A 142 1.17 23.43 -48.75
N HIS A 143 1.82 22.37 -48.23
CA HIS A 143 1.84 21.07 -48.93
C HIS A 143 0.77 20.11 -48.39
N ILE A 144 -0.40 20.11 -49.02
CA ILE A 144 -1.44 19.09 -48.78
C ILE A 144 -1.03 17.82 -49.52
N GLU A 145 -0.33 16.90 -48.86
CA GLU A 145 -0.22 15.53 -49.35
C GLU A 145 -1.01 14.56 -48.47
N ARG A 146 -1.92 13.85 -49.13
CA ARG A 146 -2.85 12.87 -48.56
C ARG A 146 -2.02 11.62 -48.17
N PRO A 147 -2.28 10.98 -47.01
CA PRO A 147 -1.48 9.84 -46.59
C PRO A 147 -1.77 8.59 -47.45
N VAL A 148 -0.75 8.06 -48.12
CA VAL A 148 -0.74 6.66 -48.58
C VAL A 148 -0.20 5.81 -47.43
N ARG A 149 -0.95 4.78 -47.04
CA ARG A 149 -0.70 3.95 -45.85
C ARG A 149 0.63 3.21 -45.97
N GLN A 150 1.30 3.00 -44.83
CA GLN A 150 2.59 2.31 -44.66
C GLN A 150 2.69 0.86 -45.18
N TYR A 151 1.69 0.32 -45.88
CA TYR A 151 1.67 -1.07 -46.33
C TYR A 151 2.36 -1.32 -47.69
N GLU A 152 2.85 -0.30 -48.40
CA GLU A 152 3.42 -0.46 -49.75
C GLU A 152 4.96 -0.46 -49.83
N ARG A 153 5.70 -0.43 -48.71
CA ARG A 153 7.18 -0.49 -48.77
C ARG A 153 7.80 -1.89 -48.66
N GLU A 154 7.02 -2.96 -48.52
CA GLU A 154 7.55 -4.32 -48.35
C GLU A 154 7.10 -5.35 -49.40
N GLN A 155 6.83 -4.92 -50.64
CA GLN A 155 6.65 -5.85 -51.77
C GLN A 155 7.81 -5.81 -52.78
N LEU A 156 8.96 -5.24 -52.43
CA LEU A 156 10.15 -5.26 -53.28
C LEU A 156 11.41 -5.70 -52.51
N LEU A 157 11.40 -6.92 -51.97
CA LEU A 157 12.65 -7.65 -51.74
C LEU A 157 12.50 -9.18 -51.80
N LEU A 158 11.77 -9.75 -52.76
CA LEU A 158 12.12 -11.09 -53.24
C LEU A 158 11.48 -11.39 -54.60
N VAL A 159 12.30 -11.92 -55.51
CA VAL A 159 12.00 -12.39 -56.87
C VAL A 159 12.10 -11.31 -57.96
N GLY A 160 13.24 -11.33 -58.63
CA GLY A 160 13.51 -10.51 -59.81
C GLY A 160 12.89 -11.02 -61.10
N MET A 161 13.23 -10.27 -62.15
CA MET A 161 13.08 -10.53 -63.58
C MET A 161 11.79 -10.08 -64.27
N ALA A 162 11.98 -9.04 -65.08
CA ALA A 162 11.57 -8.88 -66.48
C ALA A 162 10.07 -8.71 -66.81
N GLY A 163 9.76 -7.64 -67.56
CA GLY A 163 8.55 -7.59 -68.36
C GLY A 163 7.97 -6.20 -68.61
N THR A 164 8.43 -5.57 -69.68
CA THR A 164 7.80 -4.50 -70.47
C THR A 164 6.26 -4.49 -70.55
N GLY A 165 5.64 -3.30 -70.44
CA GLY A 165 4.57 -2.88 -71.38
C GLY A 165 3.13 -2.65 -70.86
N ALA A 166 2.70 -1.37 -70.98
CA ALA A 166 1.39 -0.88 -71.43
C ALA A 166 0.07 -1.17 -70.67
N ALA A 167 -0.52 -0.07 -70.16
CA ALA A 167 -1.93 0.38 -70.14
C ALA A 167 -3.10 -0.62 -70.26
N ARG A 168 -4.12 -0.46 -69.39
CA ARG A 168 -5.55 -0.34 -69.78
C ARG A 168 -6.48 0.07 -68.62
N GLN A 169 -7.40 0.98 -68.94
CA GLN A 169 -8.55 1.44 -68.15
C GLN A 169 -9.47 0.31 -67.68
N GLY A 170 -10.19 0.52 -66.58
CA GLY A 170 -11.58 0.04 -66.49
C GLY A 170 -12.11 -0.36 -65.11
N ARG A 171 -13.06 0.46 -64.63
CA ARG A 171 -14.38 0.03 -64.10
C ARG A 171 -14.45 -0.47 -62.65
N MET A 172 -15.09 0.35 -61.81
CA MET A 172 -15.79 -0.06 -60.59
C MET A 172 -16.80 -1.18 -60.91
N ALA A 173 -16.77 -2.29 -60.18
CA ALA A 173 -17.93 -3.11 -59.83
C ALA A 173 -17.54 -4.22 -58.82
N ASP A 174 -18.43 -4.44 -57.87
CA ASP A 174 -18.65 -5.64 -57.04
C ASP A 174 -17.64 -6.04 -55.95
N LEU A 175 -18.01 -5.67 -54.71
CA LEU A 175 -17.86 -6.52 -53.54
C LEU A 175 -18.72 -7.79 -53.70
N PRO A 176 -18.26 -8.93 -53.16
CA PRO A 176 -18.99 -9.43 -52.00
C PRO A 176 -18.08 -9.85 -50.84
N LEU A 177 -18.58 -9.61 -49.62
CA LEU A 177 -18.10 -10.22 -48.38
C LEU A 177 -18.07 -11.75 -48.52
N GLN A 178 -16.97 -12.38 -48.15
CA GLN A 178 -16.97 -13.79 -47.76
C GLN A 178 -16.68 -13.87 -46.26
N VAL A 179 -17.73 -14.24 -45.53
CA VAL A 179 -17.70 -14.67 -44.14
C VAL A 179 -17.01 -16.03 -44.14
N GLU A 180 -15.83 -16.15 -43.53
CA GLU A 180 -15.24 -17.46 -43.29
C GLU A 180 -15.63 -17.94 -41.89
N GLU A 181 -16.31 -19.07 -41.89
CA GLU A 181 -16.99 -19.69 -40.77
C GLU A 181 -15.99 -20.15 -39.71
N ASN A 182 -16.26 -19.77 -38.46
CA ASN A 182 -15.59 -20.28 -37.28
C ASN A 182 -16.13 -21.69 -36.98
N LEU A 183 -15.50 -22.73 -37.56
CA LEU A 183 -15.90 -24.11 -37.32
C LEU A 183 -15.32 -24.60 -35.99
N VAL A 184 -16.18 -24.66 -34.98
CA VAL A 184 -15.97 -25.35 -33.70
C VAL A 184 -15.72 -26.84 -33.98
N ARG A 185 -14.64 -27.40 -33.43
CA ARG A 185 -14.52 -28.85 -33.19
C ARG A 185 -14.60 -29.11 -31.69
N LEU A 186 -15.68 -29.79 -31.30
CA LEU A 186 -15.81 -30.53 -30.05
C LEU A 186 -15.44 -31.98 -30.37
N ASP A 187 -14.46 -32.53 -29.68
CA ASP A 187 -14.28 -33.97 -29.51
C ASP A 187 -13.81 -34.13 -28.04
N GLU A 188 -14.77 -34.43 -27.14
CA GLU A 188 -15.04 -35.74 -26.49
C GLU A 188 -14.17 -36.01 -25.25
#